data_AF-A0A914TS72-F1
#
_entry.id   AF-A0A914TS72-F1
#
_cell.length_a   1.000
_cell.length_b   1.000
_cell.length_c   1.000
_cell.angle_alpha   90.00
_cell.angle_beta   90.00
_cell.angle_gamma   90.00
#
_symmetry.space_group_name_H-M   'P 1'
#
loop_
_entity.id
_entity.type
_entity.pdbx_description
1 polymer ?
#
loop_
_entity_poly.entity_id
_entity_poly.type
_entity_poly.pdbx_seq_one_letter_code
_entity_poly.pdbx_strand_id
1 'polypeptide(L)'
;MKGIGISSSSPGGPQIPPRTTSSDSDKPETWKQSLGIFLAFLLILFILFSSFWLIRYAWRDKSVYDELVDYLDKTISISKINYNHELGLYEVTEKEMDALHHQRKYKSLIWIFLASDLANFVLLGIAIMLYYGGDTSRGTMHVLFWLFLGLAILYSLIEASVFTGLIFPLSGKLPNETSTLLDHAIPHNPGGLRQMEQGMGCTFDHSLYNTFKRRQNPKNTCDPFIARSYIPQGLIISFIVLRIVAILFFIFALIVRNPIGQGIANLIAKSRPNGGYQNRFVKNPNRTSNFDPPPATPPGHVDHAISYNNAAFFATNGGLNSSRNSDISRSDAGDIVNYKTNVHHSNSLISEV
;
A
#
# COMPACT_ATOMS: atom_id res chain seq x y z
N MET A 1 -24.48 36.09 76.91
CA MET A 1 -25.49 35.02 76.80
C MET A 1 -25.43 34.44 75.39
N LYS A 2 -25.10 33.14 75.28
CA LYS A 2 -24.96 32.38 74.03
C LYS A 2 -26.34 32.09 73.45
N GLY A 3 -26.57 32.44 72.19
CA GLY A 3 -27.70 31.95 71.40
C GLY A 3 -27.40 30.52 70.92
N ILE A 4 -28.28 29.60 71.28
CA ILE A 4 -28.26 28.19 70.92
C ILE A 4 -28.96 28.05 69.56
N GLY A 5 -28.21 27.70 68.52
CA GLY A 5 -28.75 27.24 67.25
C GLY A 5 -28.88 25.73 67.28
N ILE A 6 -30.12 25.23 67.27
CA ILE A 6 -30.46 23.81 67.22
C ILE A 6 -30.26 23.31 65.79
N SER A 7 -29.34 22.38 65.58
CA SER A 7 -29.20 21.61 64.34
C SER A 7 -30.16 20.42 64.36
N SER A 8 -31.08 20.37 63.39
CA SER A 8 -31.90 19.19 63.14
C SER A 8 -31.07 18.16 62.35
N SER A 9 -30.68 17.08 63.01
CA SER A 9 -30.13 15.87 62.42
C SER A 9 -31.23 15.06 61.73
N SER A 10 -31.08 14.81 60.43
CA SER A 10 -31.88 13.82 59.69
C SER A 10 -31.17 12.46 59.77
N PRO A 11 -31.85 11.35 60.11
CA PRO A 11 -31.21 10.05 60.31
C PRO A 11 -30.85 9.40 58.97
N GLY A 12 -29.63 8.86 58.93
CA GLY A 12 -29.00 8.29 57.74
C GLY A 12 -29.67 7.02 57.22
N GLY A 13 -29.94 7.02 55.91
CA GLY A 13 -29.94 5.79 55.12
C GLY A 13 -28.50 5.39 54.75
N PRO A 14 -28.23 4.11 54.47
CA PRO A 14 -26.89 3.65 54.11
C PRO A 14 -26.38 4.38 52.85
N GLN A 15 -25.23 5.05 52.98
CA GLN A 15 -24.54 5.65 51.85
C GLN A 15 -24.14 4.55 50.87
N ILE A 16 -24.72 4.59 49.68
CA ILE A 16 -24.29 3.79 48.53
C ILE A 16 -22.85 4.24 48.22
N PRO A 17 -21.87 3.33 48.13
CA PRO A 17 -20.50 3.71 47.81
C PRO A 17 -20.47 4.47 46.48
N PRO A 18 -19.62 5.50 46.33
CA PRO A 18 -19.48 6.19 45.07
C PRO A 18 -19.12 5.15 44.01
N ARG A 19 -20.03 4.98 43.04
CA ARG A 19 -19.83 4.13 41.87
C ARG A 19 -18.65 4.75 41.15
N THR A 20 -17.46 4.20 41.38
CA THR A 20 -16.29 4.50 40.56
C THR A 20 -16.72 4.25 39.13
N THR A 21 -16.80 5.33 38.35
CA THR A 21 -16.84 5.21 36.90
C THR A 21 -15.71 4.29 36.54
N SER A 22 -16.07 3.11 36.03
CA SER A 22 -15.14 2.11 35.52
C SER A 22 -13.98 2.82 34.86
N SER A 23 -12.80 2.62 35.43
CA SER A 23 -11.55 3.08 34.87
C SER A 23 -11.53 2.78 33.37
N ASP A 24 -11.03 3.73 32.58
CA ASP A 24 -10.69 3.57 31.15
C ASP A 24 -9.64 2.45 30.90
N SER A 25 -9.40 1.56 31.88
CA SER A 25 -8.41 0.49 31.88
C SER A 25 -8.82 -0.75 31.05
N ASP A 26 -10.07 -0.87 30.63
CA ASP A 26 -10.58 -2.07 29.93
C ASP A 26 -10.75 -1.92 28.42
N LYS A 27 -10.39 -0.76 27.84
CA LYS A 27 -10.29 -0.67 26.37
C LYS A 27 -9.05 -1.45 25.93
N PRO A 28 -9.20 -2.56 25.17
CA PRO A 28 -8.04 -3.30 24.66
C PRO A 28 -7.11 -2.32 23.94
N GLU A 29 -5.80 -2.54 24.01
CA GLU A 29 -4.71 -1.63 23.61
C GLU A 29 -4.71 -1.24 22.11
N THR A 30 -5.78 -0.63 21.60
CA THR A 30 -6.01 -0.27 20.19
C THR A 30 -4.99 0.73 19.64
N TRP A 31 -4.29 1.42 20.54
CA TRP A 31 -3.29 2.42 20.17
C TRP A 31 -2.12 1.82 19.39
N LYS A 32 -1.73 0.56 19.67
CA LYS A 32 -0.63 -0.13 18.98
C LYS A 32 -0.99 -0.44 17.53
N GLN A 33 -2.21 -0.89 17.28
CA GLN A 33 -2.72 -1.17 15.94
C GLN A 33 -2.84 0.13 15.13
N SER A 34 -3.33 1.21 15.76
CA SER A 34 -3.36 2.53 15.12
C SER A 34 -1.96 3.01 14.74
N LEU A 35 -0.96 2.81 15.62
CA LEU A 35 0.43 3.12 15.30
C LEU A 35 0.97 2.23 14.15
N GLY A 36 0.58 0.95 14.11
CA GLY A 36 0.96 0.04 13.02
C GLY A 36 0.41 0.50 11.66
N ILE A 37 -0.81 1.01 11.64
CA ILE A 37 -1.41 1.61 10.43
C ILE A 37 -0.76 2.92 10.04
N PHE A 38 -0.37 3.74 11.02
CA PHE A 38 0.43 4.93 10.72
C PHE A 38 1.72 4.56 9.98
N LEU A 39 2.44 3.55 10.48
CA LEU A 39 3.63 3.05 9.82
C LEU A 39 3.31 2.53 8.42
N ALA A 40 2.21 1.78 8.24
CA ALA A 40 1.82 1.29 6.92
C ALA A 40 1.61 2.43 5.91
N PHE A 41 0.89 3.49 6.29
CA PHE A 41 0.73 4.68 5.43
C PHE A 41 2.06 5.41 5.17
N LEU A 42 2.91 5.53 6.19
CA LEU A 42 4.22 6.17 6.06
C LEU A 42 5.14 5.39 5.11
N LEU A 43 5.13 4.05 5.20
CA LEU A 43 5.85 3.17 4.28
C LEU A 43 5.31 3.28 2.86
N ILE A 44 3.98 3.28 2.67
CA ILE A 44 3.37 3.51 1.35
C ILE A 44 3.86 4.82 0.75
N LEU A 45 3.89 5.91 1.53
CA LEU A 45 4.37 7.20 1.05
C LEU A 45 5.84 7.15 0.61
N PHE A 46 6.71 6.48 1.37
CA PHE A 46 8.11 6.34 1.00
C PHE A 46 8.34 5.39 -0.19
N ILE A 47 7.55 4.32 -0.32
CA ILE A 47 7.57 3.44 -1.49
C ILE A 47 7.10 4.23 -2.72
N LEU A 48 6.02 5.01 -2.63
CA LEU A 48 5.56 5.85 -3.74
C LEU A 48 6.61 6.87 -4.16
N PHE A 49 7.30 7.47 -3.19
CA PHE A 49 8.42 8.36 -3.46
C PHE A 49 9.53 7.63 -4.24
N SER A 50 9.96 6.44 -3.81
CA SER A 50 10.97 5.67 -4.54
C SER A 50 10.49 5.25 -5.93
N SER A 51 9.27 4.72 -6.06
CA SER A 51 8.72 4.28 -7.34
C SER A 51 8.58 5.44 -8.33
N PHE A 52 8.16 6.63 -7.88
CA PHE A 52 8.05 7.81 -8.74
C PHE A 52 9.39 8.19 -9.37
N TRP A 53 10.46 8.25 -8.56
CA TRP A 53 11.79 8.53 -9.06
C TRP A 53 12.28 7.42 -10.00
N LEU A 54 12.06 6.16 -9.65
CA LEU A 54 12.47 5.03 -10.49
C LEU A 54 11.76 4.99 -11.84
N ILE A 55 10.46 5.29 -11.91
CA ILE A 55 9.73 5.40 -13.18
C ILE A 55 10.36 6.48 -14.06
N ARG A 56 10.67 7.65 -13.48
CA ARG A 56 11.32 8.75 -14.20
C ARG A 56 12.68 8.33 -14.77
N TYR A 57 13.47 7.60 -13.98
CA TYR A 57 14.78 7.08 -14.43
C TYR A 57 14.64 5.94 -15.45
N ALA A 58 13.68 5.03 -15.27
CA ALA A 58 13.41 3.94 -16.21
C ALA A 58 13.05 4.45 -17.61
N TRP A 59 12.26 5.53 -17.68
CA TRP A 59 11.90 6.15 -18.96
C TRP A 59 13.08 6.86 -19.61
N ARG A 60 13.88 7.59 -18.84
CA ARG A 60 15.06 8.28 -19.37
C ARG A 60 16.13 7.31 -19.85
N ASP A 61 16.45 6.29 -19.03
CA ASP A 61 17.43 5.26 -19.34
C ASP A 61 17.06 4.47 -20.59
N LYS A 62 15.76 4.18 -20.79
CA LYS A 62 15.28 3.50 -22.00
C LYS A 62 15.72 4.23 -23.27
N SER A 63 15.53 5.55 -23.33
CA SER A 63 15.94 6.36 -24.49
C SER A 63 17.45 6.30 -24.71
N VAL A 64 18.26 6.42 -23.66
CA VAL A 64 19.74 6.40 -23.79
C VAL A 64 20.25 5.04 -24.24
N TYR A 65 19.78 3.95 -23.63
CA TYR A 65 20.25 2.61 -23.97
C TYR A 65 19.88 2.22 -25.41
N ASP A 66 18.63 2.48 -25.81
CA ASP A 66 18.14 2.09 -27.13
C ASP A 66 18.89 2.86 -28.24
N GLU A 67 19.12 4.18 -28.07
CA GLU A 67 19.91 5.00 -29.01
C GLU A 67 21.40 4.62 -29.04
N LEU A 68 21.98 4.28 -27.89
CA LEU A 68 23.38 3.87 -27.81
C LEU A 68 23.62 2.53 -28.54
N VAL A 69 22.73 1.55 -28.35
CA VAL A 69 22.84 0.25 -29.02
C VAL A 69 22.64 0.38 -30.53
N ASP A 70 21.65 1.16 -30.97
CA ASP A 70 21.43 1.44 -32.40
C ASP A 70 22.63 2.15 -33.04
N TYR A 71 23.23 3.11 -32.32
CA TYR A 71 24.44 3.79 -32.78
C TYR A 71 25.64 2.83 -32.93
N LEU A 72 25.85 1.93 -31.97
CA LEU A 72 26.94 0.97 -32.00
C LEU A 72 26.79 -0.04 -33.14
N ASP A 73 25.59 -0.58 -33.36
CA ASP A 73 25.32 -1.51 -34.47
C ASP A 73 25.59 -0.86 -35.83
N LYS A 74 25.11 0.38 -36.00
CA LYS A 74 25.42 1.18 -37.19
C LYS A 74 26.92 1.44 -37.35
N THR A 75 27.62 1.74 -36.26
CA THR A 75 29.07 1.98 -36.28
C THR A 75 29.85 0.73 -36.71
N ILE A 76 29.47 -0.44 -36.23
CA ILE A 76 30.03 -1.74 -36.68
C ILE A 76 29.77 -1.95 -38.17
N SER A 77 28.57 -1.63 -38.66
CA SER A 77 28.25 -1.78 -40.08
C SER A 77 29.03 -0.82 -40.98
N ILE A 78 29.19 0.44 -40.55
CA ILE A 78 29.85 1.51 -41.31
C ILE A 78 31.35 1.29 -41.34
N SER A 79 31.96 0.85 -40.23
CA SER A 79 33.41 0.61 -40.17
C SER A 79 33.87 -0.49 -41.14
N LYS A 80 32.99 -1.44 -41.47
CA LYS A 80 33.24 -2.49 -42.47
C LYS A 80 33.16 -1.98 -43.91
N ILE A 81 32.35 -0.95 -44.17
CA ILE A 81 32.12 -0.41 -45.51
C ILE A 81 33.11 0.71 -45.82
N ASN A 82 33.28 1.65 -44.89
CA ASN A 82 34.13 2.81 -45.02
C ASN A 82 35.38 2.64 -44.15
N TYR A 83 36.23 1.70 -44.56
CA TYR A 83 37.44 1.35 -43.82
C TYR A 83 38.42 2.52 -43.83
N ASN A 84 38.74 3.04 -42.64
CA ASN A 84 39.79 4.03 -42.45
C ASN A 84 41.06 3.33 -41.96
N HIS A 85 42.14 3.39 -42.75
CA HIS A 85 43.42 2.75 -42.42
C HIS A 85 44.06 3.27 -41.11
N GLU A 86 43.74 4.50 -40.69
CA GLU A 86 44.28 5.08 -39.44
C GLU A 86 43.53 4.60 -38.19
N LEU A 87 42.25 4.26 -38.32
CA LEU A 87 41.38 3.84 -37.21
C LEU A 87 41.17 2.32 -37.16
N GLY A 88 41.31 1.63 -38.29
CA GLY A 88 41.03 0.21 -38.42
C GLY A 88 39.53 -0.13 -38.41
N LEU A 89 39.25 -1.44 -38.34
CA LEU A 89 37.89 -1.95 -38.17
C LEU A 89 37.42 -1.68 -36.75
N TYR A 90 36.20 -1.16 -36.60
CA TYR A 90 35.60 -1.03 -35.28
C TYR A 90 35.09 -2.40 -34.81
N GLU A 91 35.71 -2.91 -33.76
CA GLU A 91 35.25 -4.11 -33.05
C GLU A 91 35.02 -3.76 -31.58
N VAL A 92 33.89 -4.21 -31.06
CA VAL A 92 33.54 -4.00 -29.66
C VAL A 92 34.46 -4.89 -28.81
N THR A 93 35.26 -4.27 -27.96
CA THR A 93 36.18 -5.00 -27.08
C THR A 93 35.41 -5.79 -26.02
N GLU A 94 36.02 -6.83 -25.45
CA GLU A 94 35.39 -7.61 -24.37
C GLU A 94 34.95 -6.73 -23.19
N LYS A 95 35.73 -5.70 -22.86
CA LYS A 95 35.42 -4.73 -21.80
C LYS A 95 34.18 -3.88 -22.12
N GLU A 96 33.98 -3.56 -23.39
CA GLU A 96 32.82 -2.79 -23.86
C GLU A 96 31.56 -3.66 -23.95
N MET A 97 31.71 -4.94 -24.28
CA MET A 97 30.64 -5.94 -24.19
C MET A 97 30.18 -6.10 -22.74
N ASP A 98 31.10 -6.15 -21.78
CA ASP A 98 30.77 -6.17 -20.35
C ASP A 98 30.04 -4.89 -19.90
N ALA A 99 30.47 -3.72 -20.40
CA ALA A 99 29.78 -2.44 -20.13
C ALA A 99 28.33 -2.44 -20.64
N LEU A 100 28.09 -2.93 -21.86
CA LEU A 100 26.75 -3.09 -22.43
C LEU A 100 25.91 -4.09 -21.63
N HIS A 101 26.52 -5.16 -21.12
CA HIS A 101 25.87 -6.11 -20.23
C HIS A 101 25.46 -5.45 -18.91
N HIS A 102 26.35 -4.64 -18.30
CA HIS A 102 26.04 -3.88 -17.10
C HIS A 102 24.88 -2.89 -17.30
N GLN A 103 24.81 -2.20 -18.44
CA GLN A 103 23.69 -1.33 -18.76
C GLN A 103 22.37 -2.11 -18.88
N ARG A 104 22.38 -3.24 -19.58
CA ARG A 104 21.18 -4.10 -19.70
C ARG A 104 20.72 -4.62 -18.34
N LYS A 105 21.66 -5.03 -17.49
CA LYS A 105 21.39 -5.49 -16.13
C LYS A 105 20.79 -4.37 -15.29
N TYR A 106 21.34 -3.16 -15.37
CA TYR A 106 20.82 -1.98 -14.69
C TYR A 106 19.36 -1.68 -15.07
N LYS A 107 19.05 -1.61 -16.38
CA LYS A 107 17.69 -1.42 -16.89
C LYS A 107 16.73 -2.48 -16.35
N SER A 108 17.14 -3.75 -16.40
CA SER A 108 16.33 -4.88 -15.93
C SER A 108 16.05 -4.79 -14.42
N LEU A 109 17.06 -4.43 -13.63
CA LEU A 109 16.93 -4.31 -12.17
C LEU A 109 15.97 -3.18 -11.76
N ILE A 110 15.94 -2.05 -12.48
CA ILE A 110 14.97 -0.97 -12.20
C ILE A 110 13.53 -1.48 -12.38
N TRP A 111 13.25 -2.19 -13.47
CA TRP A 111 11.90 -2.73 -13.73
C TRP A 111 11.50 -3.82 -12.74
N ILE A 112 12.43 -4.72 -12.38
CA ILE A 112 12.19 -5.74 -11.35
C ILE A 112 11.83 -5.08 -10.01
N PHE A 113 12.54 -4.01 -9.65
CA PHE A 113 12.24 -3.29 -8.42
C PHE A 113 10.89 -2.57 -8.45
N LEU A 114 10.51 -1.97 -9.58
CA LEU A 114 9.17 -1.38 -9.71
C LEU A 114 8.06 -2.43 -9.55
N ALA A 115 8.27 -3.65 -10.06
CA ALA A 115 7.34 -4.76 -9.85
C ALA A 115 7.35 -5.25 -8.39
N SER A 116 8.51 -5.23 -7.74
CA SER A 116 8.66 -5.55 -6.32
C SER A 116 7.94 -4.54 -5.41
N ASP A 117 8.05 -3.24 -5.71
CA ASP A 117 7.36 -2.17 -4.97
C ASP A 117 5.83 -2.38 -5.03
N LEU A 118 5.31 -2.86 -6.18
CA LEU A 118 3.90 -3.23 -6.34
C LEU A 118 3.48 -4.37 -5.40
N ALA A 119 4.30 -5.40 -5.26
CA ALA A 119 4.03 -6.50 -4.32
C ALA A 119 3.99 -5.99 -2.87
N ASN A 120 4.88 -5.06 -2.53
CA ASN A 120 4.91 -4.43 -1.20
C ASN A 120 3.64 -3.60 -0.94
N PHE A 121 3.15 -2.84 -1.94
CA PHE A 121 1.86 -2.14 -1.86
C PHE A 121 0.70 -3.08 -1.62
N VAL A 122 0.67 -4.25 -2.26
CA VAL A 122 -0.38 -5.26 -2.03
C VAL A 122 -0.36 -5.76 -0.59
N LEU A 123 0.82 -6.09 -0.05
CA LEU A 123 0.96 -6.55 1.35
C LEU A 123 0.50 -5.48 2.35
N LEU A 124 0.94 -4.23 2.18
CA LEU A 124 0.52 -3.11 3.02
C LEU A 124 -0.98 -2.82 2.86
N GLY A 125 -1.50 -2.91 1.64
CA GLY A 125 -2.92 -2.76 1.35
C GLY A 125 -3.79 -3.79 2.08
N ILE A 126 -3.37 -5.06 2.10
CA ILE A 126 -4.05 -6.12 2.87
C ILE A 126 -4.03 -5.79 4.37
N ALA A 127 -2.90 -5.37 4.93
CA ALA A 127 -2.82 -5.00 6.35
C ALA A 127 -3.76 -3.83 6.70
N ILE A 128 -3.84 -2.82 5.83
CA ILE A 128 -4.76 -1.68 5.98
C ILE A 128 -6.22 -2.15 5.89
N MET A 129 -6.55 -2.99 4.92
CA MET A 129 -7.90 -3.56 4.76
C MET A 129 -8.32 -4.37 6.00
N LEU A 130 -7.43 -5.19 6.56
CA LEU A 130 -7.71 -5.95 7.78
C LEU A 130 -8.01 -5.04 8.98
N TYR A 131 -7.31 -3.91 9.09
CA TYR A 131 -7.57 -2.95 10.17
C TYR A 131 -8.88 -2.20 10.03
N TYR A 132 -9.26 -1.78 8.83
CA TYR A 132 -10.52 -1.05 8.62
C TYR A 132 -11.74 -1.98 8.47
N GLY A 133 -11.54 -3.20 8.00
CA GLY A 133 -12.62 -4.17 7.73
C GLY A 133 -12.97 -5.09 8.90
N GLY A 134 -12.13 -5.21 9.94
CA GLY A 134 -12.38 -6.13 11.05
C GLY A 134 -11.94 -5.62 12.42
N ASP A 135 -12.40 -6.30 13.48
CA ASP A 135 -11.94 -6.02 14.84
C ASP A 135 -10.55 -6.61 15.08
N THR A 136 -9.52 -5.78 14.93
CA THR A 136 -8.11 -6.12 15.17
C THR A 136 -7.69 -6.01 16.64
N SER A 137 -8.64 -5.82 17.57
CA SER A 137 -8.33 -5.75 18.99
C SER A 137 -8.01 -7.13 19.58
N ARG A 138 -8.69 -8.19 19.14
CA ARG A 138 -8.54 -9.59 19.63
C ARG A 138 -8.86 -10.62 18.56
N GLY A 139 -8.47 -11.88 18.80
CA GLY A 139 -8.82 -13.02 17.95
C GLY A 139 -7.97 -13.16 16.67
N THR A 140 -8.47 -13.91 15.69
CA THR A 140 -7.72 -14.25 14.46
C THR A 140 -7.34 -13.02 13.64
N MET A 141 -8.21 -12.01 13.56
CA MET A 141 -7.95 -10.77 12.81
C MET A 141 -6.78 -9.97 13.39
N HIS A 142 -6.60 -10.01 14.71
CA HIS A 142 -5.43 -9.41 15.36
C HIS A 142 -4.13 -10.05 14.89
N VAL A 143 -4.08 -11.40 14.89
CA VAL A 143 -2.90 -12.16 14.47
C VAL A 143 -2.60 -11.94 12.99
N LEU A 144 -3.63 -12.00 12.14
CA LEU A 144 -3.47 -11.78 10.69
C LEU A 144 -2.96 -10.36 10.39
N PHE A 145 -3.49 -9.34 11.06
CA PHE A 145 -3.02 -7.96 10.89
C PHE A 145 -1.52 -7.83 11.16
N TRP A 146 -1.04 -8.31 12.31
CA TRP A 146 0.38 -8.21 12.66
C TRP A 146 1.27 -9.10 11.80
N LEU A 147 0.78 -10.26 11.35
CA LEU A 147 1.49 -11.13 10.41
C LEU A 147 1.74 -10.42 9.08
N PHE A 148 0.69 -9.87 8.45
CA PHE A 148 0.82 -9.17 7.17
C PHE A 148 1.64 -7.89 7.31
N LEU A 149 1.45 -7.12 8.39
CA LEU A 149 2.23 -5.92 8.65
C LEU A 149 3.72 -6.26 8.85
N GLY A 150 4.03 -7.29 9.65
CA GLY A 150 5.41 -7.74 9.87
C GLY A 150 6.07 -8.26 8.60
N LEU A 151 5.33 -9.03 7.79
CA LEU A 151 5.81 -9.50 6.48
C LEU A 151 6.08 -8.34 5.53
N ALA A 152 5.20 -7.34 5.49
CA ALA A 152 5.39 -6.15 4.66
C ALA A 152 6.62 -5.34 5.08
N ILE A 153 6.85 -5.15 6.40
CA ILE A 153 8.05 -4.47 6.91
C ILE A 153 9.32 -5.23 6.54
N LEU A 154 9.33 -6.56 6.74
CA LEU A 154 10.48 -7.40 6.40
C LEU A 154 10.76 -7.37 4.89
N TYR A 155 9.71 -7.53 4.08
CA TYR A 155 9.80 -7.44 2.62
C TYR A 155 10.37 -6.09 2.19
N SER A 156 9.84 -4.99 2.73
CA SER A 156 10.28 -3.62 2.43
C SER A 156 11.76 -3.38 2.74
N LEU A 157 12.27 -3.95 3.84
CA LEU A 157 13.69 -3.86 4.22
C LEU A 157 14.58 -4.70 3.31
N ILE A 158 14.21 -5.95 3.04
CA ILE A 158 14.98 -6.86 2.18
C ILE A 158 15.04 -6.28 0.77
N GLU A 159 13.90 -5.89 0.22
CA GLU A 159 13.76 -5.24 -1.08
C GLU A 159 14.70 -4.03 -1.20
N ALA A 160 14.58 -3.06 -0.29
CA ALA A 160 15.39 -1.84 -0.35
C ALA A 160 16.89 -2.11 -0.20
N SER A 161 17.26 -3.11 0.62
CA SER A 161 18.65 -3.51 0.84
C SER A 161 19.24 -4.19 -0.39
N VAL A 162 18.53 -5.15 -0.97
CA VAL A 162 18.94 -5.87 -2.19
C VAL A 162 19.05 -4.89 -3.35
N PHE A 163 18.07 -4.00 -3.53
CA PHE A 163 18.12 -2.98 -4.55
C PHE A 163 19.32 -2.05 -4.42
N THR A 164 19.54 -1.53 -3.21
CA THR A 164 20.69 -0.66 -2.92
C THR A 164 21.98 -1.40 -3.22
N GLY A 165 22.14 -2.64 -2.75
CA GLY A 165 23.35 -3.44 -2.98
C GLY A 165 23.64 -3.74 -4.46
N LEU A 166 22.60 -3.95 -5.28
CA LEU A 166 22.76 -4.27 -6.69
C LEU A 166 22.94 -3.04 -7.58
N ILE A 167 22.19 -1.97 -7.35
CA ILE A 167 22.20 -0.78 -8.20
C ILE A 167 23.33 0.18 -7.85
N PHE A 168 23.69 0.32 -6.56
CA PHE A 168 24.72 1.26 -6.12
C PHE A 168 26.06 1.14 -6.86
N PRO A 169 26.67 -0.07 -7.03
CA PRO A 169 27.93 -0.20 -7.76
C PRO A 169 27.76 0.07 -9.26
N LEU A 170 26.62 -0.30 -9.85
CA LEU A 170 26.33 -0.07 -11.27
C LEU A 170 26.21 1.43 -11.56
N SER A 171 25.45 2.15 -10.73
CA SER A 171 25.20 3.58 -10.92
C SER A 171 26.48 4.44 -10.84
N GLY A 172 27.49 3.99 -10.09
CA GLY A 172 28.78 4.68 -10.03
C GLY A 172 29.69 4.42 -11.23
N LYS A 173 29.59 3.24 -11.86
CA LYS A 173 30.48 2.80 -12.95
C LYS A 173 29.95 3.17 -14.34
N LEU A 174 28.65 2.99 -14.55
CA LEU A 174 27.99 3.12 -15.85
C LEU A 174 28.23 4.45 -16.58
N PRO A 175 28.22 5.63 -15.91
CA PRO A 175 28.52 6.89 -16.59
C PRO A 175 29.89 6.87 -17.28
N ASN A 176 30.91 6.34 -16.60
CA ASN A 176 32.27 6.31 -17.13
C ASN A 176 32.43 5.24 -18.21
N GLU A 177 31.89 4.04 -17.99
CA GLU A 177 31.90 2.96 -18.99
C GLU A 177 31.20 3.39 -20.30
N THR A 178 30.04 4.04 -20.20
CA THR A 178 29.30 4.55 -21.37
C THR A 178 30.11 5.59 -22.12
N SER A 179 30.78 6.48 -21.39
CA SER A 179 31.57 7.54 -22.02
C SER A 179 32.82 7.01 -22.71
N THR A 180 33.51 6.00 -22.14
CA THR A 180 34.65 5.32 -22.77
C THR A 180 34.22 4.58 -24.03
N LEU A 181 33.07 3.91 -23.99
CA LEU A 181 32.48 3.25 -25.16
C LEU A 181 32.21 4.25 -26.30
N LEU A 182 31.65 5.42 -25.97
CA LEU A 182 31.42 6.49 -26.93
C LEU A 182 32.72 7.13 -27.45
N ASP A 183 33.73 7.27 -26.60
CA ASP A 183 35.05 7.79 -27.01
C ASP A 183 35.71 6.86 -28.05
N HIS A 184 35.49 5.55 -27.95
CA HIS A 184 35.97 4.57 -28.92
C HIS A 184 35.08 4.51 -30.18
N ALA A 185 33.75 4.48 -30.04
CA ALA A 185 32.85 4.30 -31.17
C ALA A 185 32.78 5.52 -32.11
N ILE A 186 32.78 6.75 -31.55
CA ILE A 186 32.44 7.94 -32.34
C ILE A 186 33.39 8.24 -33.51
N PRO A 187 34.72 8.13 -33.36
CA PRO A 187 35.65 8.33 -34.48
C PRO A 187 35.35 7.47 -35.72
N HIS A 188 34.74 6.29 -35.55
CA HIS A 188 34.39 5.39 -36.66
C HIS A 188 33.07 5.76 -37.35
N ASN A 189 32.20 6.56 -36.72
CA ASN A 189 30.91 6.95 -37.29
C ASN A 189 30.46 8.36 -36.85
N PRO A 190 31.16 9.42 -37.26
CA PRO A 190 30.79 10.79 -36.92
C PRO A 190 29.47 11.24 -37.59
N GLY A 191 29.07 10.60 -38.70
CA GLY A 191 27.82 10.91 -39.40
C GLY A 191 26.57 10.44 -38.65
N GLY A 192 26.65 9.33 -37.91
CA GLY A 192 25.54 8.77 -37.13
C GLY A 192 25.19 9.55 -35.87
N LEU A 193 26.06 10.45 -35.40
CA LEU A 193 25.84 11.26 -34.20
C LEU A 193 24.55 12.08 -34.27
N ARG A 194 24.20 12.63 -35.44
CA ARG A 194 22.99 13.45 -35.60
C ARG A 194 21.71 12.70 -35.25
N GLN A 195 21.66 11.40 -35.55
CA GLN A 195 20.51 10.57 -35.19
C GLN A 195 20.42 10.40 -33.68
N MET A 196 21.55 10.11 -33.03
CA MET A 196 21.64 9.97 -31.57
C MET A 196 21.30 11.28 -30.86
N GLU A 197 21.78 12.42 -31.37
CA GLU A 197 21.46 13.78 -30.90
C GLU A 197 19.97 14.08 -30.99
N GLN A 198 19.32 13.73 -32.11
CA GLN A 198 17.87 13.88 -32.29
C GLN A 198 17.07 12.97 -31.35
N GLY A 199 17.49 11.71 -31.18
CA GLY A 199 16.83 10.75 -30.30
C GLY A 199 16.92 11.13 -28.82
N MET A 200 18.07 11.67 -28.39
CA MET A 200 18.29 12.09 -27.00
C MET A 200 17.93 13.55 -26.72
N GLY A 201 17.73 14.38 -27.75
CA GLY A 201 17.45 15.81 -27.61
C GLY A 201 18.63 16.61 -27.05
N CYS A 202 19.86 16.22 -27.39
CA CYS A 202 21.10 16.82 -26.90
C CYS A 202 22.10 17.04 -28.05
N THR A 203 23.23 17.69 -27.76
CA THR A 203 24.28 18.04 -28.73
C THR A 203 25.63 17.53 -28.28
N PHE A 204 26.39 16.95 -29.21
CA PHE A 204 27.73 16.42 -29.02
C PHE A 204 28.84 17.35 -29.58
N ASP A 205 28.46 18.28 -30.47
CA ASP A 205 29.33 19.22 -31.20
C ASP A 205 30.45 18.55 -32.02
N HIS A 206 30.15 18.37 -33.30
CA HIS A 206 31.00 17.70 -34.28
C HIS A 206 32.41 18.30 -34.46
N SER A 207 32.63 19.56 -34.09
CA SER A 207 33.87 20.29 -34.40
C SER A 207 35.10 19.83 -33.62
N LEU A 208 34.93 19.18 -32.46
CA LEU A 208 36.02 18.82 -31.53
C LEU A 208 36.42 17.34 -31.54
N TYR A 209 35.77 16.50 -32.36
CA TYR A 209 36.11 15.08 -32.45
C TYR A 209 37.51 14.84 -33.00
N ASN A 210 37.99 15.76 -33.83
CA ASN A 210 39.36 15.75 -34.35
C ASN A 210 40.43 15.94 -33.26
N THR A 211 40.05 16.32 -32.02
CA THR A 211 40.99 16.62 -30.93
C THR A 211 40.79 15.77 -29.67
N PHE A 212 39.90 14.76 -29.69
CA PHE A 212 39.58 13.89 -28.53
C PHE A 212 39.23 14.64 -27.22
N LYS A 213 38.80 15.91 -27.32
CA LYS A 213 38.48 16.79 -26.18
C LYS A 213 36.98 16.99 -25.99
N ARG A 214 36.16 16.00 -26.36
CA ARG A 214 34.68 16.06 -26.34
C ARG A 214 34.10 16.58 -25.02
N ARG A 215 34.62 16.10 -23.88
CA ARG A 215 34.14 16.48 -22.54
C ARG A 215 34.48 17.90 -22.10
N GLN A 216 35.48 18.54 -22.71
CA GLN A 216 35.89 19.91 -22.36
C GLN A 216 35.07 20.96 -23.11
N ASN A 217 34.20 20.54 -24.03
CA ASN A 217 33.42 21.44 -24.85
C ASN A 217 32.16 21.92 -24.10
N PRO A 218 31.99 23.24 -23.88
CA PRO A 218 30.78 23.77 -23.25
C PRO A 218 29.51 23.58 -24.10
N LYS A 219 29.63 23.29 -25.40
CA LYS A 219 28.50 23.00 -26.30
C LYS A 219 28.04 21.54 -26.26
N ASN A 220 28.78 20.66 -25.59
CA ASN A 220 28.42 19.26 -25.42
C ASN A 220 27.44 19.11 -24.26
N THR A 221 26.18 18.84 -24.61
CA THR A 221 25.08 18.61 -23.67
C THR A 221 24.72 17.13 -23.56
N CYS A 222 25.18 16.27 -24.46
CA CYS A 222 24.89 14.83 -24.43
C CYS A 222 25.66 14.07 -23.34
N ASP A 223 26.95 14.32 -23.15
CA ASP A 223 27.71 13.67 -22.07
C ASP A 223 27.11 13.92 -20.67
N PRO A 224 26.78 15.18 -20.26
CA PRO A 224 26.12 15.40 -18.99
C PRO A 224 24.69 14.85 -18.95
N PHE A 225 23.99 14.75 -20.08
CA PHE A 225 22.67 14.12 -20.16
C PHE A 225 22.74 12.60 -19.89
N ILE A 226 23.67 11.91 -20.55
CA ILE A 226 23.91 10.46 -20.37
C ILE A 226 24.34 10.20 -18.92
N ALA A 227 25.27 10.97 -18.37
CA ALA A 227 25.71 10.80 -16.98
C ALA A 227 24.57 10.99 -15.96
N ARG A 228 23.62 11.91 -16.23
CA ARG A 228 22.43 12.16 -15.39
C ARG A 228 21.28 11.19 -15.66
N SER A 229 21.42 10.30 -16.63
CA SER A 229 20.42 9.26 -16.92
C SER A 229 20.50 8.11 -15.93
N TYR A 230 21.60 7.98 -15.20
CA TYR A 230 21.76 7.05 -14.10
C TYR A 230 21.32 7.67 -12.76
N ILE A 231 20.72 6.85 -11.90
CA ILE A 231 20.25 7.25 -10.56
C ILE A 231 21.46 7.67 -9.71
N PRO A 232 21.49 8.89 -9.14
CA PRO A 232 22.61 9.31 -8.30
C PRO A 232 22.65 8.48 -7.01
N GLN A 233 23.85 8.14 -6.55
CA GLN A 233 24.06 7.31 -5.36
C GLN A 233 23.36 7.85 -4.11
N GLY A 234 23.31 9.17 -3.94
CA GLY A 234 22.59 9.80 -2.83
C GLY A 234 21.08 9.53 -2.84
N LEU A 235 20.47 9.40 -4.03
CA LEU A 235 19.04 9.08 -4.17
C LEU A 235 18.77 7.60 -3.86
N ILE A 236 19.70 6.70 -4.23
CA ILE A 236 19.60 5.28 -3.85
C ILE A 236 19.67 5.13 -2.32
N ILE A 237 20.62 5.82 -1.68
CA ILE A 237 20.76 5.82 -0.22
C ILE A 237 19.51 6.38 0.45
N SER A 238 18.90 7.44 -0.10
CA SER A 238 17.70 8.03 0.51
C SER A 238 16.52 7.06 0.51
N PHE A 239 16.37 6.20 -0.50
CA PHE A 239 15.29 5.20 -0.54
C PHE A 239 15.34 4.23 0.65
N ILE A 240 16.53 3.70 0.97
CA ILE A 240 16.69 2.78 2.10
C ILE A 240 16.63 3.53 3.45
N VAL A 241 17.26 4.71 3.55
CA VAL A 241 17.29 5.49 4.80
C VAL A 241 15.89 5.92 5.21
N LEU A 242 15.05 6.40 4.28
CA LEU A 242 13.67 6.81 4.59
C LEU A 242 12.85 5.65 5.17
N ARG A 243 12.97 4.45 4.59
CA ARG A 243 12.29 3.23 5.08
C ARG A 243 12.80 2.81 6.47
N ILE A 244 14.12 2.80 6.69
CA ILE A 244 14.71 2.46 7.99
C ILE A 244 14.27 3.47 9.06
N VAL A 245 14.31 4.77 8.77
CA VAL A 245 13.90 5.82 9.71
C VAL A 245 12.42 5.67 10.09
N ALA A 246 11.54 5.35 9.14
CA ALA A 246 10.13 5.08 9.41
C ALA A 246 9.95 3.94 10.44
N ILE A 247 10.70 2.85 10.24
CA ILE A 247 10.63 1.65 11.08
C ILE A 247 11.23 1.91 12.46
N LEU A 248 12.38 2.59 12.53
CA LEU A 248 13.01 2.96 13.80
C LEU A 248 12.11 3.91 14.60
N PHE A 249 11.47 4.88 13.94
CA PHE A 249 10.49 5.76 14.58
C PHE A 249 9.32 4.96 15.15
N PHE A 250 8.81 3.97 14.41
CA PHE A 250 7.74 3.10 14.87
C PHE A 250 8.15 2.25 16.09
N ILE A 251 9.32 1.60 16.04
CA ILE A 251 9.85 0.81 17.16
C ILE A 251 10.02 1.70 18.40
N PHE A 252 10.59 2.89 18.21
CA PHE A 252 10.75 3.86 19.30
C PHE A 252 9.39 4.27 19.90
N ALA A 253 8.38 4.51 19.07
CA ALA A 253 7.03 4.85 19.51
C ALA A 253 6.27 3.68 20.18
N LEU A 254 6.64 2.43 19.90
CA LEU A 254 6.12 1.26 20.61
C LEU A 254 6.75 1.10 22.01
N ILE A 255 8.07 1.33 22.12
CA ILE A 255 8.82 1.18 23.38
C ILE A 255 8.51 2.33 24.32
N VAL A 256 8.66 3.55 23.83
CA VAL A 256 8.45 4.76 24.62
C VAL A 256 7.02 5.20 24.37
N ARG A 257 6.15 5.00 25.35
CA ARG A 257 4.74 5.44 25.33
C ARG A 257 4.67 6.98 25.35
N ASN A 258 5.05 7.58 24.23
CA ASN A 258 5.18 9.02 24.06
C ASN A 258 3.82 9.67 23.78
N PRO A 259 3.62 10.94 24.22
CA PRO A 259 2.40 11.68 23.93
C PRO A 259 2.16 11.86 22.43
N ILE A 260 3.23 11.90 21.62
CA ILE A 260 3.18 11.95 20.15
C ILE A 260 2.53 10.68 19.58
N GLY A 261 2.93 9.51 20.07
CA GLY A 261 2.37 8.23 19.62
C GLY A 261 0.87 8.11 19.93
N GLN A 262 0.44 8.64 21.08
CA GLN A 262 -0.98 8.70 21.44
C GLN A 262 -1.77 9.69 20.55
N GLY A 263 -1.19 10.84 20.23
CA GLY A 263 -1.80 11.82 19.31
C GLY A 263 -2.05 11.22 17.92
N ILE A 264 -1.05 10.52 17.37
CA ILE A 264 -1.16 9.82 16.08
C ILE A 264 -2.19 8.69 16.16
N ALA A 265 -2.13 7.88 17.22
CA ALA A 265 -3.07 6.78 17.42
C ALA A 265 -4.52 7.26 17.50
N ASN A 266 -4.76 8.41 18.14
CA ASN A 266 -6.09 9.03 18.22
C ASN A 266 -6.57 9.57 16.87
N LEU A 267 -5.68 10.14 16.05
CA LEU A 267 -6.00 10.62 14.71
C LEU A 267 -6.44 9.47 13.81
N ILE A 268 -5.75 8.34 13.87
CA ILE A 268 -6.10 7.14 13.09
C ILE A 268 -7.33 6.43 13.67
N ALA A 269 -7.47 6.36 15.00
CA ALA A 269 -8.67 5.81 15.59
C ALA A 269 -9.93 6.61 15.19
N LYS A 270 -9.80 7.93 14.99
CA LYS A 270 -10.87 8.79 14.48
C LYS A 270 -11.19 8.56 12.99
N SER A 271 -10.25 8.04 12.20
CA SER A 271 -10.48 7.74 10.79
C SER A 271 -11.17 6.39 10.55
N ARG A 272 -11.25 5.53 11.57
CA ARG A 272 -12.10 4.33 11.51
C ARG A 272 -13.55 4.77 11.34
N PRO A 273 -14.31 4.17 10.40
CA PRO A 273 -15.75 4.40 10.35
C PRO A 273 -16.31 4.05 11.73
N ASN A 274 -17.17 4.92 12.29
CA ASN A 274 -17.88 4.66 13.54
C ASN A 274 -18.81 3.45 13.34
N GLY A 275 -18.24 2.25 13.38
CA GLY A 275 -18.93 0.98 13.35
C GLY A 275 -19.60 0.78 14.70
N GLY A 276 -20.76 1.42 14.85
CA GLY A 276 -21.43 1.53 16.12
C GLY A 276 -22.91 1.85 15.99
N TYR A 277 -23.66 0.99 15.26
CA TYR A 277 -24.88 0.44 15.89
C TYR A 277 -24.41 -0.41 17.07
N GLN A 278 -23.86 0.23 18.11
CA GLN A 278 -23.93 -0.37 19.41
C GLN A 278 -25.40 -0.31 19.74
N ASN A 279 -26.07 -1.46 19.67
CA ASN A 279 -27.30 -1.66 20.39
C ASN A 279 -27.00 -1.26 21.83
N ARG A 280 -27.29 0.01 22.16
CA ARG A 280 -27.46 0.47 23.52
C ARG A 280 -28.66 -0.32 24.04
N PHE A 281 -28.43 -1.56 24.42
CA PHE A 281 -29.19 -2.14 25.51
C PHE A 281 -28.83 -1.30 26.72
N VAL A 282 -29.55 -0.18 26.86
CA VAL A 282 -29.72 0.49 28.13
C VAL A 282 -30.37 -0.57 29.01
N LYS A 283 -29.54 -1.35 29.71
CA LYS A 283 -30.01 -2.22 30.77
C LYS A 283 -30.48 -1.29 31.87
N ASN A 284 -31.73 -0.87 31.76
CA ASN A 284 -32.36 0.10 32.65
C ASN A 284 -32.36 -0.55 34.04
N PRO A 285 -31.57 -0.06 35.02
CA PRO A 285 -31.39 -0.74 36.30
C PRO A 285 -32.61 -0.60 37.23
N ASN A 286 -33.66 0.10 36.78
CA ASN A 286 -34.86 0.42 37.57
C ASN A 286 -36.09 -0.42 37.18
N ARG A 287 -35.94 -1.61 36.59
CA ARG A 287 -37.08 -2.55 36.51
C ARG A 287 -37.13 -3.39 37.79
N THR A 288 -37.49 -2.74 38.89
CA THR A 288 -38.05 -3.40 40.07
C THR A 288 -39.28 -4.18 39.61
N SER A 289 -39.21 -5.50 39.75
CA SER A 289 -40.33 -6.41 39.54
C SER A 289 -41.35 -6.24 40.67
N ASN A 290 -42.21 -5.21 40.58
CA ASN A 290 -43.50 -5.25 41.26
C ASN A 290 -44.48 -5.96 40.33
N PHE A 291 -44.70 -7.23 40.64
CA PHE A 291 -45.60 -8.11 39.92
C PHE A 291 -46.99 -7.97 40.56
N ASP A 292 -47.79 -7.02 40.07
CA ASP A 292 -49.22 -7.02 40.32
C ASP A 292 -49.90 -7.83 39.20
N PRO A 293 -50.69 -8.88 39.50
CA PRO A 293 -51.43 -9.59 38.46
C PRO A 293 -52.46 -8.65 37.81
N PRO A 294 -52.63 -8.68 36.48
CA PRO A 294 -53.61 -7.83 35.81
C PRO A 294 -55.03 -8.25 36.24
N PRO A 295 -55.96 -7.28 36.40
CA PRO A 295 -57.36 -7.60 36.68
C PRO A 295 -57.95 -8.42 35.54
N ALA A 296 -58.72 -9.45 35.89
CA ALA A 296 -59.38 -10.33 34.95
C ALA A 296 -60.27 -9.52 33.99
N THR A 297 -60.02 -9.63 32.69
CA THR A 297 -60.86 -9.05 31.66
C THR A 297 -62.15 -9.87 31.51
N PRO A 298 -63.32 -9.21 31.35
CA PRO A 298 -64.57 -9.91 31.09
C PRO A 298 -64.55 -10.59 29.71
N PRO A 299 -65.27 -11.72 29.54
CA PRO A 299 -65.25 -12.49 28.30
C PRO A 299 -65.91 -11.70 27.17
N GLY A 300 -65.15 -11.37 26.12
CA GLY A 300 -65.69 -10.81 24.87
C GLY A 300 -64.90 -9.67 24.22
N HIS A 301 -63.83 -9.17 24.82
CA HIS A 301 -63.03 -8.10 24.22
C HIS A 301 -61.58 -8.54 23.97
N VAL A 302 -61.23 -8.74 22.69
CA VAL A 302 -59.86 -9.03 22.24
C VAL A 302 -59.18 -7.72 21.92
N ASP A 303 -58.35 -7.24 22.86
CA ASP A 303 -57.55 -6.03 22.68
C ASP A 303 -56.19 -6.41 22.07
N HIS A 304 -55.99 -6.12 20.78
CA HIS A 304 -54.80 -6.56 20.03
C HIS A 304 -53.48 -5.88 20.46
N ALA A 305 -53.54 -4.87 21.32
CA ALA A 305 -52.36 -4.18 21.85
C ALA A 305 -51.55 -5.04 22.85
N ILE A 306 -52.19 -6.00 23.52
CA ILE A 306 -51.53 -6.86 24.54
C ILE A 306 -50.75 -8.02 23.87
N SER A 307 -51.16 -8.43 22.66
CA SER A 307 -50.59 -9.57 21.95
C SER A 307 -49.13 -9.37 21.50
N TYR A 308 -48.71 -8.12 21.25
CA TYR A 308 -47.35 -7.83 20.76
C TYR A 308 -46.28 -7.93 21.85
N ASN A 309 -46.61 -7.58 23.10
CA ASN A 309 -45.65 -7.62 24.20
C ASN A 309 -45.35 -9.05 24.69
N ASN A 310 -46.33 -9.95 24.58
CA ASN A 310 -46.17 -11.33 25.00
C ASN A 310 -45.31 -12.13 24.00
N ALA A 311 -45.42 -11.87 22.69
CA ALA A 311 -44.60 -12.52 21.67
C ALA A 311 -43.10 -12.21 21.83
N ALA A 312 -42.76 -10.96 22.17
CA ALA A 312 -41.38 -10.57 22.47
C ALA A 312 -40.86 -11.18 23.80
N PHE A 313 -41.76 -11.41 24.77
CA PHE A 313 -41.43 -12.06 26.04
C PHE A 313 -41.11 -13.56 25.86
N PHE A 314 -41.91 -14.28 25.07
CA PHE A 314 -41.65 -15.70 24.77
C PHE A 314 -40.44 -15.92 23.86
N ALA A 315 -40.06 -14.94 23.04
CA ALA A 315 -38.84 -15.00 22.23
C ALA A 315 -37.55 -14.72 23.02
N THR A 316 -37.61 -14.10 24.20
CA THR A 316 -36.42 -13.68 24.97
C THR A 316 -36.18 -14.50 26.23
N ASN A 317 -37.21 -15.10 26.83
CA ASN A 317 -37.06 -16.03 27.96
C ASN A 317 -37.11 -17.47 27.46
N GLY A 318 -36.00 -17.92 26.88
CA GLY A 318 -35.83 -19.32 26.49
C GLY A 318 -35.80 -20.26 27.70
N GLY A 319 -36.69 -21.27 27.68
CA GLY A 319 -36.45 -22.55 28.33
C GLY A 319 -37.63 -23.11 29.11
N LEU A 320 -38.29 -24.15 28.57
CA LEU A 320 -38.32 -25.50 29.16
C LEU A 320 -39.14 -26.47 28.29
N ASN A 321 -38.44 -27.48 27.75
CA ASN A 321 -38.89 -28.83 27.37
C ASN A 321 -40.32 -29.04 26.82
N SER A 322 -40.43 -29.22 25.50
CA SER A 322 -41.34 -30.23 24.94
C SER A 322 -40.81 -30.72 23.60
N SER A 323 -40.40 -31.98 23.60
CA SER A 323 -40.13 -32.79 22.42
C SER A 323 -41.43 -33.06 21.67
N ARG A 324 -41.62 -32.46 20.49
CA ARG A 324 -42.50 -33.01 19.46
C ARG A 324 -42.27 -32.34 18.09
N ASN A 325 -41.93 -33.19 17.13
CA ASN A 325 -42.02 -33.04 15.67
C ASN A 325 -42.83 -31.83 15.17
N SER A 326 -42.17 -31.03 14.33
CA SER A 326 -42.82 -30.43 13.16
C SER A 326 -41.76 -30.17 12.09
N ASP A 327 -41.41 -31.24 11.36
CA ASP A 327 -41.12 -31.11 9.93
C ASP A 327 -42.38 -30.51 9.29
N ILE A 328 -42.34 -29.23 8.91
CA ILE A 328 -43.21 -28.63 7.89
C ILE A 328 -42.66 -27.24 7.51
N SER A 329 -42.47 -27.07 6.20
CA SER A 329 -42.29 -25.83 5.45
C SER A 329 -40.95 -25.09 5.56
N ARG A 330 -39.90 -25.80 5.11
CA ARG A 330 -38.74 -25.18 4.44
C ARG A 330 -38.84 -25.45 2.93
N SER A 331 -39.90 -24.92 2.31
CA SER A 331 -40.14 -24.97 0.85
C SER A 331 -41.30 -24.03 0.52
N ASP A 332 -41.03 -22.72 0.42
CA ASP A 332 -41.86 -21.73 -0.31
C ASP A 332 -41.30 -20.29 -0.20
N ALA A 333 -40.00 -20.12 -0.45
CA ALA A 333 -39.40 -18.79 -0.61
C ALA A 333 -38.36 -18.74 -1.74
N GLY A 334 -38.59 -19.54 -2.78
CA GLY A 334 -37.72 -19.63 -3.93
C GLY A 334 -38.46 -20.18 -5.15
N ASP A 335 -39.60 -19.57 -5.51
CA ASP A 335 -40.24 -19.81 -6.82
C ASP A 335 -41.33 -18.77 -7.17
N ILE A 336 -41.00 -17.47 -7.09
CA ILE A 336 -41.82 -16.40 -7.68
C ILE A 336 -40.95 -15.40 -8.44
N VAL A 337 -40.01 -15.87 -9.25
CA VAL A 337 -39.45 -15.09 -10.38
C VAL A 337 -38.93 -16.08 -11.42
N ASN A 338 -39.83 -16.80 -12.12
CA ASN A 338 -39.56 -17.27 -13.49
C ASN A 338 -40.77 -18.01 -14.09
N TYR A 339 -40.94 -17.82 -15.41
CA TYR A 339 -41.97 -18.32 -16.32
C TYR A 339 -43.29 -17.52 -16.29
N LYS A 340 -43.71 -16.84 -17.36
CA LYS A 340 -43.78 -17.34 -18.75
C LYS A 340 -43.99 -16.19 -19.76
N THR A 341 -43.26 -16.22 -20.88
CA THR A 341 -43.87 -16.22 -22.22
C THR A 341 -42.86 -16.75 -23.24
N ASN A 342 -43.11 -17.98 -23.70
CA ASN A 342 -42.53 -18.57 -24.90
C ASN A 342 -43.25 -18.03 -26.13
N VAL A 343 -42.52 -17.62 -27.16
CA VAL A 343 -42.97 -17.69 -28.56
C VAL A 343 -41.84 -18.28 -29.42
N HIS A 344 -42.26 -19.15 -30.33
CA HIS A 344 -41.53 -20.17 -31.08
C HIS A 344 -40.46 -19.70 -32.10
N HIS A 345 -39.47 -20.59 -32.25
CA HIS A 345 -38.75 -21.05 -33.46
C HIS A 345 -38.91 -20.33 -34.80
N SER A 346 -37.78 -20.15 -35.53
CA SER A 346 -37.55 -20.72 -36.88
C SER A 346 -36.08 -20.59 -37.32
N ASN A 347 -35.57 -21.64 -37.97
CA ASN A 347 -34.24 -21.81 -38.56
C ASN A 347 -34.06 -20.96 -39.85
N SER A 348 -32.82 -20.62 -40.23
CA SER A 348 -32.26 -20.99 -41.55
C SER A 348 -30.76 -20.65 -41.69
N LEU A 349 -30.03 -21.62 -42.24
CA LEU A 349 -28.70 -21.53 -42.85
C LEU A 349 -28.71 -20.71 -44.17
N ILE A 350 -27.58 -20.07 -44.48
CA ILE A 350 -27.00 -19.66 -45.80
C ILE A 350 -25.70 -18.91 -45.42
N SER A 351 -24.45 -19.29 -45.71
CA SER A 351 -23.74 -19.93 -46.84
C SER A 351 -23.65 -19.11 -48.13
N GLU A 352 -22.43 -18.60 -48.40
CA GLU A 352 -21.84 -18.06 -49.64
C GLU A 352 -22.42 -16.71 -50.14
N VAL A 353 -21.62 -15.71 -50.54
CA VAL A 353 -20.40 -15.68 -51.38
C VAL A 353 -19.36 -14.70 -50.83
#